data_AF-A0A929Y6D8-F1
#
_entry.id   AF-A0A929Y6D8-F1
#
_cell.length_a   1.000
_cell.length_b   1.000
_cell.length_c   1.000
_cell.angle_alpha   90.00
_cell.angle_beta   90.00
_cell.angle_gamma   90.00
#
_symmetry.space_group_name_H-M   'P 1'
#
loop_
_entity.id
_entity.type
_entity.pdbx_description
1 polymer ?
#
loop_
_entity_poly.entity_id
_entity_poly.type
_entity_poly.pdbx_seq_one_letter_code
_entity_poly.pdbx_strand_id
1 'polypeptide(L)'
;MRKVFKIFRRDAGRIWSNVVAVVVVMGLCVLPSLYAWFNILSNWDPYGPESTSHLKVAVVNEDEGADLGGGRLNIGNIVIDKLKGNASIGWQFVESREKAKEGVT
;
A
#
# COMPACT_ATOMS: atom_id res chain seq x y z
N MET A 1 -33.20 -19.48 -28.71
CA MET A 1 -31.81 -19.01 -28.91
C MET A 1 -31.65 -18.13 -30.15
N ARG A 2 -31.84 -18.62 -31.39
CA ARG A 2 -31.63 -17.82 -32.64
C ARG A 2 -32.39 -16.49 -32.72
N LYS A 3 -33.65 -16.44 -32.25
CA LYS A 3 -34.45 -15.20 -32.24
C LYS A 3 -33.88 -14.15 -31.27
N VAL A 4 -33.41 -14.58 -30.10
CA VAL A 4 -32.80 -13.71 -29.08
C VAL A 4 -31.51 -13.08 -29.62
N PHE A 5 -30.64 -13.88 -30.24
CA PHE A 5 -29.40 -13.37 -30.83
C PHE A 5 -29.64 -12.40 -31.99
N LYS A 6 -30.70 -12.63 -32.78
CA LYS A 6 -31.10 -11.73 -33.87
C LYS A 6 -31.58 -10.37 -33.36
N ILE A 7 -32.31 -10.35 -32.24
CA ILE A 7 -32.72 -9.11 -31.56
C ILE A 7 -31.50 -8.39 -31.00
N PHE A 8 -30.63 -9.10 -30.28
CA PHE A 8 -29.39 -8.53 -29.72
C PHE A 8 -28.51 -7.86 -30.79
N ARG A 9 -28.25 -8.54 -31.91
CA ARG A 9 -27.41 -7.99 -32.98
C ARG A 9 -28.02 -6.76 -33.65
N ARG A 10 -29.35 -6.74 -33.79
CA ARG A 10 -30.08 -5.59 -34.34
C ARG A 10 -30.00 -4.39 -33.40
N ASP A 11 -30.16 -4.61 -32.11
CA ASP A 11 -30.16 -3.55 -31.12
C ASP A 11 -28.74 -3.00 -30.90
N ALA A 12 -27.71 -3.86 -30.90
CA ALA A 12 -26.30 -3.45 -30.93
C ALA A 12 -25.99 -2.57 -32.15
N GLY A 13 -26.44 -2.96 -33.35
CA GLY A 13 -26.25 -2.14 -34.56
C GLY A 13 -26.89 -0.75 -34.46
N ARG A 14 -28.06 -0.65 -33.82
CA ARG A 14 -28.73 0.65 -33.57
C ARG A 14 -27.97 1.52 -32.59
N ILE A 15 -27.42 0.95 -31.52
CA ILE A 15 -26.58 1.67 -30.56
C ILE A 15 -25.37 2.27 -31.29
N TRP A 16 -24.67 1.48 -32.11
CA TRP A 16 -23.51 1.96 -32.87
C TRP A 16 -23.81 3.03 -33.92
N SER A 17 -25.05 3.08 -34.44
CA SER A 17 -25.46 4.11 -35.41
C SER A 17 -25.78 5.47 -34.77
N ASN A 18 -25.94 5.54 -33.46
CA ASN A 18 -26.31 6.77 -32.75
C ASN A 18 -25.21 7.20 -31.79
N VAL A 19 -24.56 8.32 -32.10
CA VAL A 19 -23.45 8.89 -31.31
C VAL A 19 -23.83 9.11 -29.85
N VAL A 20 -25.04 9.62 -29.56
CA VAL A 20 -25.50 9.84 -28.18
C VAL A 20 -25.62 8.52 -27.43
N ALA A 21 -26.18 7.49 -28.08
CA ALA A 21 -26.31 6.17 -27.47
C ALA A 21 -24.94 5.53 -27.20
N VAL A 22 -23.98 5.65 -28.12
CA VAL A 22 -22.60 5.17 -27.93
C VAL A 22 -21.94 5.86 -26.74
N VAL A 23 -22.05 7.18 -26.63
CA VAL A 23 -21.43 7.95 -25.54
C VAL A 23 -22.01 7.53 -24.18
N VAL A 24 -23.34 7.37 -24.08
CA VAL A 24 -23.99 6.93 -22.83
C VAL A 24 -23.55 5.52 -22.42
N VAL A 25 -23.50 4.57 -23.37
CA VAL A 25 -23.06 3.20 -23.11
C VAL A 25 -21.58 3.17 -22.70
N MET A 26 -20.72 3.92 -23.39
CA MET A 26 -19.31 4.06 -23.02
C MET A 26 -19.16 4.62 -21.62
N GLY A 27 -19.89 5.69 -21.27
CA GLY A 27 -19.89 6.25 -19.92
C GLY A 27 -20.27 5.21 -18.87
N LEU A 28 -21.36 4.46 -19.09
CA LEU A 28 -21.80 3.38 -18.20
C LEU A 28 -20.76 2.27 -18.01
N CYS A 29 -20.00 1.93 -19.06
CA CYS A 29 -18.96 0.90 -18.98
C CYS A 29 -17.66 1.41 -18.33
N VAL A 30 -17.29 2.67 -18.58
CA VAL A 30 -16.02 3.25 -18.14
C VAL A 30 -16.10 3.73 -16.68
N LEU A 31 -17.25 4.25 -16.22
CA LEU A 31 -17.41 4.77 -14.86
C LEU A 31 -17.03 3.76 -13.76
N PRO A 32 -17.50 2.50 -13.78
CA PRO A 32 -17.09 1.50 -12.79
C PRO A 32 -15.59 1.19 -12.86
N SER A 33 -15.02 1.19 -14.07
CA SER A 33 -13.61 0.89 -14.31
C SER A 33 -12.70 2.00 -13.77
N LEU A 34 -13.08 3.27 -13.95
CA LEU A 34 -12.35 4.40 -13.38
C LEU A 34 -12.39 4.40 -11.85
N TYR A 35 -13.56 4.12 -11.26
CA TYR A 35 -13.68 3.98 -9.81
C TYR A 35 -12.80 2.85 -9.27
N ALA A 36 -12.89 1.66 -9.89
CA ALA A 36 -12.08 0.51 -9.52
C ALA A 36 -10.58 0.80 -9.70
N TRP A 37 -10.18 1.46 -10.78
CA TRP A 37 -8.79 1.77 -11.08
C TRP A 37 -8.12 2.59 -9.96
N PHE A 38 -8.72 3.70 -9.54
CA PHE A 38 -8.16 4.51 -8.47
C PHE A 38 -8.14 3.76 -7.14
N ASN A 39 -9.17 2.96 -6.85
CA ASN A 39 -9.23 2.19 -5.62
C ASN A 39 -8.17 1.08 -5.58
N ILE A 40 -7.98 0.39 -6.70
CA ILE A 40 -6.98 -0.66 -6.87
C ILE A 40 -5.59 -0.03 -6.77
N LEU A 41 -5.31 1.06 -7.49
CA LEU A 41 -3.98 1.68 -7.48
C LEU A 41 -3.60 2.20 -6.09
N SER A 42 -4.52 2.84 -5.36
CA SER A 42 -4.28 3.29 -3.98
C SER A 42 -4.08 2.13 -2.99
N ASN A 43 -4.71 0.97 -3.22
CA ASN A 43 -4.65 -0.18 -2.33
C ASN A 43 -3.77 -1.33 -2.86
N TRP A 44 -3.09 -1.16 -3.99
CA TRP A 44 -2.34 -2.24 -4.64
C TRP A 44 -1.14 -2.67 -3.80
N ASP A 45 -0.49 -1.69 -3.15
CA ASP A 45 0.64 -1.94 -2.27
C ASP A 45 0.78 -0.86 -1.18
N PRO A 46 -0.16 -0.82 -0.20
CA PRO A 46 -0.12 0.16 0.89
C PRO A 46 1.10 -0.04 1.81
N TYR A 47 1.73 -1.21 1.74
CA TYR A 47 2.93 -1.56 2.52
C TYR A 47 4.18 -1.73 1.66
N GLY A 48 4.11 -1.29 0.41
CA GLY A 48 5.23 -1.35 -0.51
C GLY A 48 6.42 -0.55 0.02
N PRO A 49 7.66 -0.91 -0.33
CA PRO A 49 8.85 -0.17 0.09
C PRO A 49 8.75 1.34 -0.20
N GLU A 50 8.11 1.72 -1.31
CA GLU A 50 7.84 3.11 -1.70
C GLU A 50 6.87 3.83 -0.74
N SER A 51 5.92 3.11 -0.13
CA SER A 51 4.87 3.68 0.73
C SER A 51 5.27 3.68 2.21
N THR A 52 5.94 2.61 2.68
CA THR A 52 6.32 2.45 4.09
C THR A 52 7.70 3.01 4.43
N SER A 53 8.57 3.24 3.44
CA SER A 53 9.86 3.93 3.70
C SER A 53 9.67 5.37 4.17
N HIS A 54 8.55 6.01 3.80
CA HIS A 54 8.16 7.33 4.30
C HIS A 54 7.60 7.30 5.73
N LEU A 55 7.24 6.12 6.25
CA LEU A 55 6.78 5.99 7.63
C LEU A 55 8.00 6.07 8.57
N LYS A 56 8.22 7.26 9.14
CA LYS A 56 9.28 7.48 10.10
C LYS A 56 8.90 6.87 11.44
N VAL A 57 9.72 5.95 11.92
CA VAL A 57 9.51 5.29 13.23
C VAL A 57 10.73 5.51 14.09
N ALA A 58 10.58 6.27 15.18
CA ALA A 58 11.64 6.49 16.16
C ALA A 58 11.85 5.24 17.02
N VAL A 59 13.09 4.78 17.13
CA VAL A 59 13.48 3.62 17.93
C VAL A 59 14.61 4.03 18.87
N VAL A 60 14.44 3.76 20.16
CA VAL A 60 15.46 3.90 21.19
C VAL A 60 15.67 2.53 21.85
N ASN A 61 16.92 2.16 22.09
CA ASN A 61 17.25 0.98 22.88
C ASN A 61 17.77 1.43 24.26
N GLU A 62 17.04 1.06 25.31
CA GLU A 62 17.41 1.30 26.71
C GLU A 62 17.88 -0.01 27.40
N ASP A 63 18.08 -1.10 26.65
CA ASP A 63 18.67 -2.33 27.18
C ASP A 63 20.15 -2.12 27.45
N GLU A 64 20.54 -2.11 28.73
CA GLU A 64 21.94 -2.04 29.16
C GLU A 64 22.67 -3.39 28.99
N GLY A 65 21.92 -4.46 28.68
CA GLY A 65 22.39 -5.83 28.62
C GLY A 65 22.61 -6.43 30.02
N ALA A 66 22.87 -7.73 30.05
CA ALA A 66 23.16 -8.47 31.26
C ALA A 66 24.40 -9.36 31.09
N ASP A 67 25.21 -9.47 32.14
CA ASP A 67 26.28 -10.46 32.19
C ASP A 67 25.70 -11.82 32.57
N LEU A 68 25.75 -12.73 31.61
CA LEU A 68 25.51 -14.14 31.84
C LEU A 68 26.88 -14.80 31.98
N GLY A 69 27.00 -15.86 32.78
CA GLY A 69 28.29 -16.52 33.11
C GLY A 69 29.13 -17.08 31.95
N GLY A 70 28.80 -16.74 30.70
CA GLY A 70 29.58 -16.98 29.49
C GLY A 70 29.75 -15.74 28.57
N GLY A 71 29.40 -14.53 29.03
CA GLY A 71 29.58 -13.26 28.30
C GLY A 71 28.45 -12.24 28.51
N ARG A 72 28.72 -10.98 28.14
CA ARG A 72 27.72 -9.90 28.14
C ARG A 72 26.76 -10.06 26.97
N LEU A 73 25.46 -10.21 27.27
CA LEU A 73 24.39 -10.32 26.28
C LEU A 73 23.54 -9.04 26.29
N ASN A 74 23.31 -8.44 25.12
CA ASN A 74 22.37 -7.34 24.95
C ASN A 74 21.38 -7.72 23.86
N ILE A 75 20.12 -7.93 24.23
CA ILE A 75 19.07 -8.38 23.31
C ILE A 75 18.58 -7.19 22.48
N GLY A 76 18.51 -6.00 23.09
CA GLY A 76 18.12 -4.77 22.41
C GLY A 76 19.00 -4.45 21.20
N ASN A 77 20.31 -4.66 21.29
CA ASN A 77 21.25 -4.46 20.17
C ASN A 77 20.98 -5.44 19.03
N ILE A 78 20.68 -6.72 19.35
CA ILE A 78 20.31 -7.72 18.34
C ILE A 78 19.02 -7.33 17.63
N VAL A 79 18.05 -6.76 18.34
CA VAL A 79 16.80 -6.26 17.75
C VAL A 79 17.06 -5.04 16.88
N ILE A 80 17.85 -4.08 17.35
CA ILE A 80 18.24 -2.90 16.55
C ILE A 80 18.92 -3.31 15.25
N ASP A 81 19.85 -4.26 15.29
CA ASP A 81 20.57 -4.67 14.09
C ASP A 81 19.66 -5.37 13.07
N LYS A 82 18.67 -6.14 13.53
CA LYS A 82 17.62 -6.69 12.66
C LYS A 82 16.73 -5.60 12.06
N LEU A 83 16.41 -4.55 12.81
CA LEU A 83 15.62 -3.42 12.32
C LEU A 83 16.40 -2.58 11.28
N LYS A 84 17.70 -2.35 11.50
CA LYS A 84 18.59 -1.68 10.53
C LYS A 84 18.67 -2.42 9.19
N GLY A 85 18.56 -3.76 9.21
CA GLY A 85 18.54 -4.58 8.01
C GLY A 85 17.24 -4.52 7.21
N ASN A 86 16.18 -3.90 7.74
CA ASN A 86 14.89 -3.77 7.08
C ASN A 86 14.74 -2.38 6.43
N ALA A 87 14.81 -2.34 5.09
CA ALA A 87 14.67 -1.11 4.31
C ALA A 87 13.22 -0.71 3.99
N SER A 88 12.23 -1.53 4.39
CA SER A 88 10.82 -1.25 4.11
C SER A 88 10.25 -0.16 5.00
N ILE A 89 10.86 0.15 6.14
CA ILE A 89 10.38 1.17 7.09
C ILE A 89 11.46 2.22 7.31
N GLY A 90 11.06 3.48 7.42
CA GLY A 90 11.95 4.62 7.67
C GLY A 90 12.44 4.69 9.13
N TRP A 91 13.12 3.65 9.62
CA TRP A 91 13.62 3.59 11.00
C TRP A 91 14.54 4.76 11.32
N GLN A 92 14.25 5.45 12.42
CA GLN A 92 15.06 6.55 12.95
C GLN A 92 15.57 6.14 14.33
N PHE A 93 16.84 5.80 14.42
CA PHE A 93 17.45 5.40 15.69
C PHE A 93 17.87 6.65 16.48
N VAL A 94 17.32 6.81 17.68
CA VAL A 94 17.55 7.99 18.53
C VAL A 94 18.18 7.59 19.86
N GLU A 95 18.93 8.53 20.43
CA GLU A 95 19.77 8.29 21.62
C GLU A 95 19.01 8.36 22.95
N SER A 96 17.83 8.96 22.98
CA SER A 96 17.08 9.15 24.23
C SER A 96 15.59 8.90 24.06
N ARG A 97 14.98 8.42 25.15
CA ARG A 97 13.53 8.24 25.24
C ARG A 97 12.76 9.53 24.98
N GLU A 98 13.28 10.66 25.42
CA GLU A 98 12.64 11.96 25.20
C GLU A 98 12.62 12.34 23.71
N LYS A 99 13.74 12.16 22.99
CA LYS A 99 13.76 12.33 21.52
C LYS A 99 12.84 11.34 20.80
N ALA A 100 12.70 10.11 21.31
CA ALA A 100 11.76 9.15 20.73
C ALA A 100 10.29 9.56 20.93
N LYS A 101 9.95 10.17 22.08
CA LYS A 101 8.61 10.66 22.41
C LYS A 101 8.25 11.95 21.66
N GLU A 102 9.20 12.84 21.45
CA GLU A 102 9.02 14.04 20.63
C GLU A 102 8.68 13.68 19.17
N GLY A 103 8.99 12.44 18.77
CA GLY A 103 8.65 11.89 17.47
C GLY A 103 9.68 12.26 16.42
N VAL A 104 9.36 11.90 15.18
CA VAL A 104 10.24 12.08 14.02
C VAL A 104 9.53 12.93 12.99
N THR A 105 10.03 14.16 12.82
CA THR A 105 9.58 15.12 11.81
C THR A 105 10.03 14.69 10.42
#